data_AF-A0A6M3KT74-F1
#
_entry.id   AF-A0A6M3KT74-F1
#
_cell.length_a   1.000
_cell.length_b   1.000
_cell.length_c   1.000
_cell.angle_alpha   90.00
_cell.angle_beta   90.00
_cell.angle_gamma   90.00
#
_symmetry.space_group_name_H-M   'P 1'
#
loop_
_entity.id
_entity.type
_entity.pdbx_description
1 polymer ?
#
loop_
_entity_poly.entity_id
_entity_poly.type
_entity_poly.pdbx_seq_one_letter_code
_entity_poly.pdbx_strand_id
1 'polypeptide(L)'
;MLLRLLPEQVARYWEEVFKGPIQSTLPPIAGESEDKMNNVLESILAGGLVVWLSYTKTDMIKVSGFIVTQLVADDPSKTLALLIYSIYSPNGFSEREWVEGFRAFGDYAHSMQCNRIVGYSNVEAVLKRVEQFGGDTSYRFLSVPI
;
A
#
# COMPACT_ATOMS: atom_id res chain seq x y z
N MET A 1 14.14 -3.39 -4.22
CA MET A 1 13.49 -3.23 -5.54
C MET A 1 12.00 -3.46 -5.39
N LEU A 2 11.18 -2.84 -6.24
CA LEU A 2 9.73 -3.10 -6.30
C LEU A 2 9.34 -3.71 -7.64
N LEU A 3 8.50 -4.75 -7.57
CA LEU A 3 7.89 -5.39 -8.74
C LEU A 3 6.37 -5.24 -8.64
N ARG A 4 5.76 -4.63 -9.66
CA ARG A 4 4.29 -4.64 -9.80
C ARG A 4 3.83 -6.03 -10.21
N LEU A 5 2.94 -6.63 -9.43
CA LEU A 5 2.34 -7.91 -9.77
C LEU A 5 1.16 -7.72 -10.72
N LEU A 6 0.98 -8.67 -11.63
CA LEU A 6 -0.23 -8.78 -12.43
C LEU A 6 -1.39 -9.30 -11.57
N PRO A 7 -2.64 -8.89 -11.85
CA PRO A 7 -3.79 -9.34 -11.06
C PRO A 7 -3.91 -10.87 -10.98
N GLU A 8 -3.61 -11.59 -12.06
CA GLU A 8 -3.66 -13.05 -12.11
C GLU A 8 -2.59 -13.70 -11.23
N GLN A 9 -1.44 -13.04 -11.05
CA GLN A 9 -0.40 -13.49 -10.13
C GLN A 9 -0.85 -13.32 -8.68
N VAL A 10 -1.53 -12.22 -8.36
CA VAL A 10 -2.08 -12.01 -7.01
C VAL A 10 -3.18 -13.03 -6.72
N ALA A 11 -4.12 -13.21 -7.66
CA ALA A 11 -5.23 -14.15 -7.51
C ALA A 11 -4.74 -15.60 -7.33
N ARG A 12 -3.69 -16.00 -8.05
CA ARG A 12 -3.10 -17.34 -7.93
C ARG A 12 -2.60 -17.67 -6.53
N TYR A 13 -2.07 -16.69 -5.80
CA TYR A 13 -1.49 -16.88 -4.47
C TYR A 13 -2.30 -16.15 -3.38
N TRP A 14 -3.58 -15.91 -3.64
CA TRP A 14 -4.41 -15.06 -2.81
C TRP A 14 -4.55 -15.61 -1.40
N GLU A 15 -4.97 -16.88 -1.27
CA GLU A 15 -5.24 -17.50 0.03
C GLU A 15 -3.96 -17.74 0.83
N GLU A 16 -2.85 -18.08 0.18
CA GLU A 16 -1.61 -18.49 0.85
C GLU A 16 -0.70 -17.31 1.23
N VAL A 17 -0.71 -16.22 0.45
CA VAL A 17 0.28 -15.15 0.57
C VAL A 17 -0.33 -13.79 0.93
N PHE A 18 -1.46 -13.43 0.30
CA PHE A 18 -1.92 -12.03 0.31
C PHE A 18 -3.10 -11.77 1.24
N LYS A 19 -4.08 -12.66 1.31
CA LYS A 19 -5.35 -12.43 2.02
C LYS A 19 -5.14 -12.11 3.49
N GLY A 20 -4.44 -12.99 4.22
CA GLY A 20 -4.19 -12.82 5.65
C GLY A 20 -3.42 -11.53 5.98
N PRO A 21 -2.27 -11.26 5.34
CA PRO A 21 -1.51 -10.05 5.63
C PRO A 21 -2.16 -8.75 5.15
N ILE A 22 -2.94 -8.76 4.06
CA ILE A 22 -3.75 -7.58 3.68
C ILE A 22 -4.84 -7.35 4.74
N GLN A 23 -5.54 -8.41 5.16
CA GLN A 23 -6.60 -8.34 6.16
C GLN A 23 -6.10 -7.73 7.48
N SER A 24 -4.85 -8.03 7.89
CA SER A 24 -4.27 -7.50 9.13
C SER A 24 -3.74 -6.07 9.02
N THR A 25 -3.69 -5.50 7.81
CA THR A 25 -3.13 -4.17 7.52
C THR A 25 -4.10 -3.26 6.76
N LEU A 26 -5.39 -3.60 6.78
CA LEU A 26 -6.44 -2.79 6.16
C LEU A 26 -6.49 -1.38 6.78
N PRO A 27 -6.87 -0.36 5.99
CA PRO A 27 -7.02 0.97 6.52
C PRO A 27 -8.22 1.04 7.48
N PRO A 28 -8.24 1.99 8.42
CA PRO A 28 -9.30 2.10 9.44
C PRO A 28 -10.68 2.50 8.87
N ILE A 29 -10.77 2.78 7.57
CA ILE A 29 -12.01 3.01 6.83
C ILE A 29 -12.63 1.73 6.27
N ALA A 30 -11.90 0.62 6.29
CA ALA A 30 -12.43 -0.66 5.80
C ALA A 30 -13.53 -1.14 6.73
N GLY A 31 -14.76 -1.27 6.20
CA GLY A 31 -15.90 -1.78 6.96
C GLY A 31 -15.76 -3.26 7.31
N GLU A 32 -16.43 -3.66 8.39
CA GLU A 32 -16.58 -5.06 8.76
C GLU A 32 -17.76 -5.66 8.00
N SER A 33 -17.45 -6.33 6.88
CA SER A 33 -18.41 -7.15 6.13
C SER A 33 -17.81 -8.53 5.86
N GLU A 34 -18.66 -9.55 5.75
CA GLU A 34 -18.23 -10.91 5.42
C GLU A 34 -17.51 -10.96 4.05
N ASP A 35 -17.94 -10.12 3.11
CA ASP A 35 -17.39 -10.02 1.76
C ASP A 35 -16.21 -9.06 1.62
N LYS A 36 -15.72 -8.43 2.70
CA LYS A 36 -14.70 -7.36 2.61
C LYS A 36 -13.45 -7.78 1.85
N MET A 37 -12.98 -9.01 2.06
CA MET A 37 -11.79 -9.52 1.38
C MET A 37 -12.06 -9.94 -0.07
N ASN A 38 -13.30 -10.34 -0.38
CA ASN A 38 -13.71 -10.59 -1.77
C ASN A 38 -13.70 -9.28 -2.55
N ASN A 39 -14.21 -8.19 -1.98
CA ASN A 39 -14.19 -6.85 -2.60
C ASN A 39 -12.76 -6.35 -2.83
N VAL A 40 -11.84 -6.63 -1.90
CA VAL A 40 -10.41 -6.30 -2.08
C VAL A 40 -9.82 -7.08 -3.25
N LEU A 41 -10.05 -8.39 -3.33
CA LEU A 41 -9.57 -9.22 -4.44
C LEU A 41 -10.18 -8.77 -5.77
N GLU A 42 -11.48 -8.51 -5.81
CA GLU A 42 -12.18 -7.99 -6.99
C GLU A 42 -11.57 -6.67 -7.46
N SER A 43 -11.29 -5.75 -6.53
CA SER A 43 -10.65 -4.47 -6.85
C SER A 43 -9.23 -4.67 -7.41
N ILE A 44 -8.46 -5.65 -6.92
CA ILE A 44 -7.16 -6.02 -7.50
C ILE A 44 -7.34 -6.56 -8.93
N LEU A 45 -8.30 -7.46 -9.14
CA LEU A 45 -8.61 -8.05 -10.45
C LEU A 45 -9.07 -7.02 -11.47
N ALA A 46 -9.86 -6.04 -11.04
CA ALA A 46 -10.31 -4.92 -11.86
C ALA A 46 -9.24 -3.84 -12.07
N GLY A 47 -8.08 -3.95 -11.41
CA GLY A 47 -6.99 -2.97 -11.48
C GLY A 47 -7.21 -1.70 -10.66
N GLY A 48 -8.24 -1.67 -9.81
CA GLY A 48 -8.48 -0.59 -8.85
C GLY A 48 -7.45 -0.57 -7.72
N LEU A 49 -6.99 -1.75 -7.29
CA LEU A 49 -5.86 -1.92 -6.38
C LEU A 49 -4.67 -2.53 -7.12
N VAL A 50 -3.47 -2.04 -6.79
CA VAL A 50 -2.20 -2.53 -7.37
C VAL A 50 -1.32 -3.09 -6.26
N VAL A 51 -0.83 -4.32 -6.44
CA VAL A 51 0.07 -4.99 -5.50
C VAL A 51 1.51 -4.88 -5.99
N TRP A 52 2.39 -4.42 -5.11
CA TRP A 52 3.83 -4.25 -5.33
C TRP A 52 4.59 -5.18 -4.40
N LEU A 53 5.44 -6.04 -4.96
CA LEU A 53 6.32 -6.92 -4.22
C LEU A 53 7.66 -6.24 -3.97
N SER A 54 8.06 -6.13 -2.71
CA SER A 54 9.40 -5.68 -2.33
C SER A 54 10.33 -6.87 -2.20
N TYR A 55 11.45 -6.82 -2.92
CA TYR A 55 12.44 -7.87 -2.89
C TYR A 55 13.85 -7.30 -3.07
N THR A 56 14.82 -8.08 -2.58
CA THR A 56 16.25 -7.87 -2.82
C THR A 56 16.79 -9.02 -3.67
N LYS A 57 17.74 -8.70 -4.54
CA LYS A 57 18.45 -9.67 -5.38
C LYS A 57 19.94 -9.42 -5.22
N THR A 58 20.58 -10.22 -4.37
CA THR A 58 22.04 -10.35 -4.32
C THR A 58 22.42 -11.62 -5.08
N ASP A 59 22.28 -12.78 -4.44
CA ASP A 59 22.53 -14.10 -5.03
C ASP A 59 21.24 -14.93 -5.19
N MET A 60 20.29 -14.76 -4.26
CA MET A 60 18.94 -15.34 -4.31
C MET A 60 17.90 -14.23 -4.17
N ILE A 61 16.69 -14.45 -4.70
CA ILE A 61 15.57 -13.52 -4.51
C ILE A 61 15.05 -13.69 -3.09
N LYS A 62 15.15 -12.63 -2.29
CA LYS A 62 14.54 -12.55 -0.96
C LYS A 62 13.39 -11.55 -1.00
N VAL A 63 12.19 -12.03 -0.77
CA VAL A 63 10.99 -11.19 -0.62
C VAL A 63 10.99 -10.60 0.78
N SER A 64 10.82 -9.28 0.86
CA SER A 64 10.83 -8.53 2.12
C SER A 64 9.44 -8.11 2.54
N GLY A 65 8.47 -8.09 1.63
CA GLY A 65 7.09 -7.72 1.90
C GLY A 65 6.36 -7.29 0.64
N PHE A 66 5.17 -6.71 0.82
CA PHE A 66 4.41 -6.12 -0.27
C PHE A 66 3.67 -4.87 0.19
N ILE A 67 3.27 -4.07 -0.80
CA ILE A 67 2.51 -2.83 -0.63
C ILE A 67 1.32 -2.88 -1.59
N VAL A 68 0.15 -2.49 -1.13
CA VAL A 68 -1.05 -2.33 -1.95
C VAL A 68 -1.34 -0.85 -2.10
N THR A 69 -1.57 -0.38 -3.33
CA THR A 69 -1.84 1.03 -3.62
C THR A 69 -3.15 1.21 -4.38
N GLN A 70 -3.77 2.36 -4.21
CA GLN A 70 -4.98 2.80 -4.91
C GLN A 70 -4.83 4.25 -5.38
N LEU A 71 -5.45 4.62 -6.49
CA LEU A 71 -5.66 6.03 -6.84
C LEU A 71 -6.93 6.54 -6.18
N VAL A 72 -6.84 7.66 -5.47
CA VAL A 72 -7.98 8.29 -4.80
C VAL A 72 -8.09 9.73 -5.28
N ALA A 73 -9.25 10.08 -5.80
CA ALA A 73 -9.56 11.43 -6.25
C ALA A 73 -10.44 12.15 -5.22
N ASP A 74 -10.07 13.38 -4.91
CA ASP A 74 -10.94 14.35 -4.23
C ASP A 74 -11.52 15.28 -5.30
N ASP A 75 -12.76 14.98 -5.71
CA ASP A 75 -13.43 15.70 -6.79
C ASP A 75 -13.60 17.21 -6.57
N PRO A 76 -13.96 17.68 -5.36
CA PRO A 76 -14.08 19.11 -5.07
C PRO A 76 -12.79 19.90 -5.28
N SER A 77 -11.64 19.40 -4.82
CA SER A 77 -10.35 20.08 -5.01
C SER A 77 -9.63 19.68 -6.30
N LYS A 78 -10.18 18.73 -7.07
CA LYS A 78 -9.54 18.10 -8.23
C LYS A 78 -8.14 17.57 -7.92
N THR A 79 -7.98 17.05 -6.71
CA THR A 79 -6.74 16.44 -6.23
C THR A 79 -6.76 14.95 -6.49
N LEU A 80 -5.69 14.43 -7.07
CA LEU A 80 -5.44 13.00 -7.19
C LEU A 80 -4.29 12.61 -6.25
N ALA A 81 -4.48 11.55 -5.47
CA ALA A 81 -3.50 11.02 -4.55
C ALA A 81 -3.26 9.53 -4.81
N LEU A 82 -2.01 9.09 -4.61
CA LEU A 82 -1.68 7.68 -4.50
C LEU A 82 -1.85 7.25 -3.03
N LEU A 83 -2.89 6.49 -2.74
CA LEU A 83 -3.11 5.90 -1.42
C LEU A 83 -2.29 4.63 -1.28
N ILE A 84 -1.43 4.57 -0.26
CA ILE A 84 -0.90 3.33 0.29
C ILE A 84 -2.01 2.68 1.12
N TYR A 85 -2.70 1.72 0.53
CA TYR A 85 -3.88 1.07 1.09
C TYR A 85 -3.51 0.05 2.17
N SER A 86 -2.45 -0.72 1.93
CA SER A 86 -1.92 -1.70 2.87
C SER A 86 -0.40 -1.81 2.67
N ILE A 87 0.32 -2.02 3.77
CA ILE A 87 1.77 -2.24 3.77
C ILE A 87 2.06 -3.40 4.72
N TYR A 88 2.73 -4.44 4.21
CA TYR A 88 3.08 -5.60 5.00
C TYR A 88 4.53 -6.01 4.78
N SER A 89 5.24 -6.21 5.88
CA SER A 89 6.57 -6.81 5.88
C SER A 89 6.77 -7.59 7.19
N PRO A 90 6.98 -8.92 7.13
CA PRO A 90 7.09 -9.74 8.34
C PRO A 90 8.31 -9.39 9.19
N ASN A 91 9.37 -8.86 8.57
CA ASN A 91 10.63 -8.54 9.23
C ASN A 91 10.95 -7.03 9.21
N GLY A 92 9.99 -6.22 8.75
CA GLY A 92 10.23 -4.81 8.42
C GLY A 92 11.01 -4.61 7.13
N PHE A 93 10.90 -3.41 6.56
CA PHE A 93 11.72 -2.97 5.45
C PHE A 93 13.02 -2.35 5.95
N SER A 94 14.12 -2.69 5.30
CA SER A 94 15.40 -2.01 5.46
C SER A 94 15.32 -0.55 5.02
N GLU A 95 16.27 0.27 5.47
CA GLU A 95 16.36 1.68 5.05
C GLU A 95 16.45 1.83 3.52
N ARG A 96 17.25 0.97 2.89
CA ARG A 96 17.38 0.94 1.44
C ARG A 96 16.05 0.65 0.75
N GLU A 97 15.26 -0.29 1.26
CA GLU A 97 13.94 -0.63 0.70
C GLU A 97 12.95 0.51 0.87
N TRP A 98 13.01 1.25 1.98
CA TRP A 98 12.23 2.47 2.15
C TRP A 98 12.60 3.53 1.13
N VAL A 99 13.90 3.83 0.97
CA VAL A 99 14.37 4.84 -0.01
C VAL A 99 13.97 4.45 -1.44
N GLU A 100 14.20 3.20 -1.83
CA GLU A 100 13.82 2.68 -3.15
C GLU A 100 12.30 2.70 -3.34
N GLY A 101 11.55 2.34 -2.30
CA GLY A 101 10.09 2.32 -2.30
C GLY A 101 9.49 3.71 -2.47
N PHE A 102 9.90 4.68 -1.67
CA PHE A 102 9.43 6.07 -1.78
C PHE A 102 9.76 6.67 -3.14
N ARG A 103 10.96 6.41 -3.67
CA ARG A 103 11.33 6.87 -5.01
C ARG A 103 10.43 6.27 -6.08
N ALA A 104 10.26 4.96 -6.08
CA ALA A 104 9.43 4.27 -7.07
C ALA A 104 7.95 4.68 -6.99
N PHE A 105 7.40 4.85 -5.78
CA PHE A 105 6.05 5.35 -5.61
C PHE A 105 5.92 6.82 -5.99
N GLY A 106 6.95 7.65 -5.77
CA GLY A 106 7.00 9.02 -6.25
C GLY A 106 6.96 9.10 -7.77
N ASP A 107 7.82 8.33 -8.45
CA ASP A 107 7.86 8.24 -9.91
C ASP A 107 6.52 7.73 -10.48
N TYR A 108 5.94 6.70 -9.85
CA TYR A 108 4.64 6.17 -10.23
C TYR A 108 3.51 7.19 -10.02
N ALA A 109 3.45 7.81 -8.84
CA ALA A 109 2.47 8.84 -8.50
C ALA A 109 2.53 10.02 -9.50
N HIS A 110 3.73 10.49 -9.83
CA HIS A 110 3.92 11.54 -10.85
C HIS A 110 3.43 11.11 -12.23
N SER A 111 3.72 9.87 -12.66
CA SER A 111 3.24 9.35 -13.94
C SER A 111 1.71 9.24 -14.02
N MET A 112 1.06 9.05 -12.88
CA MET A 112 -0.40 9.03 -12.75
C MET A 112 -1.00 10.42 -12.47
N GLN A 113 -0.21 11.50 -12.50
CA GLN A 113 -0.62 12.87 -12.19
C GLN A 113 -1.12 13.08 -10.75
N CYS A 114 -0.71 12.20 -9.82
CA CYS A 114 -0.96 12.41 -8.40
C CYS A 114 -0.12 13.60 -7.89
N ASN A 115 -0.70 14.39 -7.00
CA ASN A 115 0.00 15.49 -6.33
C ASN A 115 0.60 15.10 -4.97
N ARG A 116 0.25 13.92 -4.45
CA ARG A 116 0.73 13.41 -3.16
C ARG A 116 0.59 11.89 -3.05
N ILE A 117 1.36 11.32 -2.12
CA ILE A 117 1.19 9.96 -1.61
C ILE A 117 0.59 10.07 -0.21
N VAL A 118 -0.46 9.30 0.08
CA VAL A 118 -1.16 9.31 1.37
C VAL A 118 -1.29 7.89 1.91
N GLY A 119 -1.57 7.75 3.19
CA GLY A 119 -1.76 6.46 3.83
C GLY A 119 -2.30 6.61 5.24
N TYR A 120 -2.68 5.49 5.83
CA TYR A 120 -3.09 5.40 7.24
C TYR A 120 -2.15 4.44 7.95
N SER A 121 -1.71 4.81 9.15
CA SER A 121 -0.92 3.92 9.99
C SER A 121 -1.06 4.30 11.45
N ASN A 122 -1.17 3.30 12.31
CA ASN A 122 -0.98 3.41 13.75
C ASN A 122 0.37 2.79 14.20
N VAL A 123 1.19 2.35 13.25
CA VAL A 123 2.50 1.75 13.51
C VAL A 123 3.54 2.86 13.58
N GLU A 124 4.02 3.15 14.79
CA GLU A 124 4.98 4.21 15.08
C GLU A 124 6.24 4.17 14.19
N ALA A 125 6.73 2.96 13.90
CA ALA A 125 7.89 2.79 13.02
C ALA A 125 7.62 3.29 11.59
N VAL A 126 6.39 3.11 11.08
CA VAL A 126 5.99 3.63 9.75
C VAL A 126 5.86 5.15 9.79
N LEU A 127 5.23 5.70 10.83
CA LEU A 127 5.07 7.16 11.00
C LEU A 127 6.41 7.88 11.03
N LYS A 128 7.36 7.39 11.84
CA LYS A 128 8.73 7.94 11.90
C LYS A 128 9.45 7.88 10.56
N ARG A 129 9.23 6.82 9.77
CA ARG A 129 9.82 6.71 8.43
C ARG A 129 9.23 7.77 7.53
N VAL A 130 7.90 7.90 7.47
CA VAL A 130 7.22 8.92 6.67
C VAL A 130 7.72 10.33 7.02
N GLU A 131 7.86 10.66 8.30
CA GLU A 131 8.43 11.95 8.76
C GLU A 131 9.87 12.17 8.29
N GLN A 132 10.73 11.14 8.35
CA GLN A 132 12.11 11.21 7.85
C GLN A 132 12.18 11.51 6.35
N PHE A 133 11.15 11.13 5.59
CA PHE A 133 11.01 11.43 4.16
C PHE A 133 10.24 12.74 3.88
N GLY A 134 9.98 13.55 4.91
CA GLY A 134 9.31 14.86 4.78
C GLY A 134 7.78 14.78 4.69
N GLY A 135 7.20 13.62 5.00
CA GLY A 135 5.75 13.47 5.10
C GLY A 135 5.19 14.10 6.38
N ASP A 136 3.93 14.55 6.31
CA ASP A 136 3.21 15.14 7.44
C ASP A 136 2.31 14.10 8.12
N THR A 137 2.58 13.85 9.40
CA THR A 137 1.86 12.90 10.28
C THR A 137 1.09 13.61 11.40
N SER A 138 0.99 14.95 11.36
CA SER A 138 0.41 15.76 12.43
C SER A 138 -1.11 15.61 12.57
N TYR A 139 -1.78 15.10 11.54
CA TYR A 139 -3.23 14.91 11.52
C TYR A 139 -3.65 13.59 12.14
N ARG A 140 -4.79 13.61 12.84
CA ARG A 140 -5.44 12.41 13.35
C ARG A 140 -6.59 12.02 12.42
N PHE A 141 -6.66 10.74 12.10
CA PHE A 141 -7.83 10.18 11.43
C PHE A 141 -9.01 10.08 12.41
N LEU A 142 -10.16 10.60 12.02
CA LEU A 142 -11.40 10.56 12.81
C LEU A 142 -12.44 9.73 12.05
N SER A 143 -12.99 8.71 12.70
CA SER A 143 -14.05 7.86 12.15
C SER A 143 -15.10 7.57 13.21
N VAL A 144 -16.37 7.65 12.81
CA VAL A 144 -17.53 7.31 13.64
C VAL A 144 -18.29 6.22 12.90
N PRO A 145 -18.46 5.02 13.46
CA PRO A 145 -19.24 3.97 12.84
C PRO A 145 -20.71 4.39 12.75
N ILE A 146 -21.37 4.01 11.65
CA ILE A 146 -22.81 4.20 11.40
C ILE A 146 -23.54 2.87 11.39
#